data_AF-A0A2U9CD25-F1
#
_entry.id   AF-A0A2U9CD25-F1
#
_cell.length_a   1.000
_cell.length_b   1.000
_cell.length_c   1.000
_cell.angle_alpha   90.00
_cell.angle_beta   90.00
_cell.angle_gamma   90.00
#
_symmetry.space_group_name_H-M   'P 1'
#
loop_
_entity.id
_entity.type
_entity.pdbx_description
1 polymer ?
#
loop_
_entity_poly.entity_id
_entity_poly.type
_entity_poly.pdbx_seq_one_letter_code
_entity_poly.pdbx_strand_id
1 'polypeptide(L)'
;MLFGVCAAVFSSVSGLEGELFGMGMWSLGLGAVGAALAGIFLANTNLCLPKVAMASLESLEDADLRSTTDDDKVIKAKSLWETNGAVVMAEASELSSLKPQLEELGVPLVAVIKENVGTEIQDFRPHFAGDIYVDEQKLFYGPLQRKMGGLGFIRLGVWQNFVRAWRSGYQGNMNGEGFILGGVFVIGSGDQGILLEHREKEFGNKVDPADVLEAVKKIVPVK
;
A
#
# COMPACT_ATOMS: atom_id res chain seq x y z
N MET A 1 48.72 -50.74 37.81
CA MET A 1 47.39 -50.51 37.19
C MET A 1 46.83 -49.13 37.55
N LEU A 2 47.58 -48.02 37.35
CA LEU A 2 47.03 -46.67 37.60
C LEU A 2 47.15 -45.70 36.40
N PHE A 3 47.90 -46.03 35.36
CA PHE A 3 48.05 -45.15 34.18
C PHE A 3 46.99 -45.38 33.08
N GLY A 4 46.23 -46.48 33.12
CA GLY A 4 45.24 -46.80 32.07
C GLY A 4 43.84 -46.20 32.30
N VAL A 5 43.50 -45.83 33.53
CA VAL A 5 42.14 -45.33 33.87
C VAL A 5 41.98 -43.85 33.54
N CYS A 6 43.06 -43.06 33.60
CA CYS A 6 43.00 -41.62 33.30
C CYS A 6 42.76 -41.33 31.80
N ALA A 7 43.34 -42.12 30.90
CA ALA A 7 43.21 -41.90 29.46
C ALA A 7 41.79 -42.21 28.92
N ALA A 8 41.12 -43.22 29.46
CA ALA A 8 39.76 -43.60 29.05
C ALA A 8 38.71 -42.57 29.49
N VAL A 9 38.88 -41.94 30.66
CA VAL A 9 37.97 -40.89 31.16
C VAL A 9 38.13 -39.59 30.39
N PHE A 10 39.36 -39.23 29.98
CA PHE A 10 39.57 -38.05 29.13
C PHE A 10 38.98 -38.23 27.73
N SER A 11 39.12 -39.41 27.12
CA SER A 11 38.56 -39.66 25.79
C SER A 11 37.03 -39.69 25.77
N SER A 12 36.36 -40.13 26.84
CA SER A 12 34.89 -40.14 26.94
C SER A 12 34.31 -38.74 27.23
N VAL A 13 35.01 -37.93 28.02
CA VAL A 13 34.65 -36.52 28.26
C VAL A 13 34.78 -35.69 26.98
N SER A 14 35.87 -35.85 26.22
CA SER A 14 36.06 -35.14 24.96
C SER A 14 35.05 -35.54 23.86
N GLY A 15 34.59 -36.80 23.87
CA GLY A 15 33.53 -37.26 22.97
C GLY A 15 32.16 -36.68 23.30
N LEU A 16 31.80 -36.65 24.59
CA LEU A 16 30.54 -36.04 25.07
C LEU A 16 30.50 -34.53 24.87
N GLU A 17 31.63 -33.83 25.05
CA GLU A 17 31.73 -32.41 24.74
C GLU A 17 31.56 -32.16 23.23
N GLY A 18 32.18 -32.97 22.36
CA GLY A 18 32.01 -32.87 20.90
C GLY A 18 30.57 -33.09 20.42
N GLU A 19 29.85 -34.06 20.99
CA GLU A 19 28.45 -34.29 20.67
C GLU A 19 27.52 -33.21 21.24
N LEU A 20 27.80 -32.68 22.45
CA LEU A 20 27.05 -31.57 23.04
C LEU A 20 27.25 -30.27 22.24
N PHE A 21 28.48 -29.98 21.79
CA PHE A 21 28.77 -28.84 20.92
C PHE A 21 28.14 -29.01 19.53
N GLY A 22 28.16 -30.22 18.97
CA GLY A 22 27.45 -30.53 17.72
C GLY A 22 25.95 -30.30 17.85
N MET A 23 25.31 -30.91 18.84
CA MET A 23 23.86 -30.85 19.09
C MET A 23 23.39 -29.45 19.51
N GLY A 24 24.22 -28.69 20.24
CA GLY A 24 24.02 -27.27 20.52
C GLY A 24 24.07 -26.39 19.26
N MET A 25 24.96 -26.69 18.32
CA MET A 25 25.10 -25.95 17.06
C MET A 25 23.97 -26.27 16.06
N TRP A 26 23.47 -27.52 16.04
CA TRP A 26 22.27 -27.90 15.28
C TRP A 26 21.00 -27.25 15.84
N SER A 27 20.85 -27.16 17.16
CA SER A 27 19.68 -26.52 17.81
C SER A 27 19.69 -25.00 17.68
N LEU A 28 20.86 -24.35 17.76
CA LEU A 28 21.01 -22.92 17.44
C LEU A 28 20.76 -22.63 15.95
N GLY A 29 21.26 -23.48 15.05
CA GLY A 29 21.03 -23.36 13.61
C GLY A 29 19.56 -23.53 13.22
N LEU A 30 18.89 -24.59 13.71
CA LEU A 30 17.46 -24.82 13.48
C LEU A 30 16.58 -23.77 14.16
N GLY A 31 16.94 -23.33 15.37
CA GLY A 31 16.25 -22.27 16.09
C GLY A 31 16.34 -20.92 15.37
N ALA A 32 17.53 -20.57 14.87
CA ALA A 32 17.73 -19.35 14.08
C ALA A 32 16.98 -19.38 12.75
N VAL A 33 16.98 -20.52 12.04
CA VAL A 33 16.19 -20.70 10.81
C VAL A 33 14.69 -20.61 11.12
N GLY A 34 14.22 -21.24 12.19
CA GLY A 34 12.82 -21.17 12.63
C GLY A 34 12.39 -19.74 12.98
N ALA A 35 13.23 -19.01 13.72
CA ALA A 35 12.99 -17.60 14.05
C ALA A 35 13.04 -16.69 12.81
N ALA A 36 13.94 -16.96 11.86
CA ALA A 36 14.00 -16.23 10.59
C ALA A 36 12.74 -16.47 9.73
N LEU A 37 12.30 -17.72 9.62
CA LEU A 37 11.08 -18.08 8.89
C LEU A 37 9.83 -17.49 9.56
N ALA A 38 9.74 -17.55 10.89
CA ALA A 38 8.66 -16.91 11.64
C ALA A 38 8.70 -15.39 11.51
N GLY A 39 9.89 -14.78 11.49
CA GLY A 39 10.07 -13.34 11.26
C GLY A 39 9.65 -12.93 9.85
N ILE A 40 10.01 -13.70 8.82
CA ILE A 40 9.55 -13.48 7.44
C ILE A 40 8.04 -13.64 7.35
N PHE A 41 7.47 -14.68 7.97
CA PHE A 41 6.03 -14.91 8.02
C PHE A 41 5.30 -13.75 8.72
N LEU A 42 5.77 -13.33 9.90
CA LEU A 42 5.19 -12.21 10.65
C LEU A 42 5.31 -10.89 9.88
N ALA A 43 6.46 -10.61 9.27
CA ALA A 43 6.65 -9.43 8.42
C ALA A 43 5.73 -9.42 7.19
N ASN A 44 5.38 -10.60 6.67
CA ASN A 44 4.49 -10.77 5.52
C ASN A 44 3.01 -10.94 5.89
N THR A 45 2.66 -11.06 7.18
CA THR A 45 1.26 -11.11 7.64
C THR A 45 0.80 -9.74 8.13
N ASN A 46 -0.50 -9.47 8.00
CA ASN A 46 -1.12 -8.22 8.45
C ASN A 46 -1.19 -8.08 9.99
N LEU A 47 -0.59 -9.00 10.76
CA LEU A 47 -0.68 -9.06 12.21
C LEU A 47 0.03 -7.88 12.91
N CYS A 48 1.05 -7.31 12.27
CA CYS A 48 1.82 -6.18 12.82
C CYS A 48 1.44 -4.83 12.18
N LEU A 49 0.42 -4.77 11.33
CA LEU A 49 -0.03 -3.49 10.78
C LEU A 49 -0.89 -2.76 11.82
N PRO A 50 -0.65 -1.45 12.07
CA PRO A 50 -1.50 -0.67 12.95
C PRO A 50 -2.94 -0.74 12.47
N LYS A 51 -3.87 -0.87 13.43
CA LYS A 51 -5.31 -0.98 13.17
C LYS A 51 -5.76 0.23 12.33
N VAL A 52 -6.50 -0.06 11.26
CA VAL A 52 -6.97 0.93 10.30
C VAL A 52 -7.83 1.98 11.01
N ALA A 53 -7.36 3.22 11.09
CA ALA A 53 -8.22 4.36 11.34
C ALA A 53 -8.87 4.77 10.00
N MET A 54 -10.16 4.56 9.88
CA MET A 54 -10.93 4.94 8.70
C MET A 54 -11.00 6.47 8.64
N ALA A 55 -10.83 7.03 7.44
CA ALA A 55 -11.13 8.44 7.22
C ALA A 55 -12.66 8.53 7.25
N SER A 56 -13.22 9.39 8.09
CA SER A 56 -14.66 9.65 8.04
C SER A 56 -14.97 10.38 6.74
N LEU A 57 -16.11 10.12 6.14
CA LEU A 57 -16.54 10.86 4.95
C LEU A 57 -16.58 12.37 5.21
N GLU A 58 -16.98 12.78 6.41
CA GLU A 58 -16.90 14.17 6.87
C GLU A 58 -15.47 14.75 6.73
N SER A 59 -14.44 13.99 7.10
CA SER A 59 -13.05 14.43 6.92
C SER A 59 -12.62 14.50 5.45
N LEU A 60 -13.22 13.68 4.58
CA LEU A 60 -12.95 13.73 3.14
C LEU A 60 -13.69 14.90 2.50
N GLU A 61 -14.90 15.24 2.93
CA GLU A 61 -15.69 16.36 2.40
C GLU A 61 -15.00 17.71 2.60
N ASP A 62 -14.39 17.90 3.78
CA ASP A 62 -13.72 19.14 4.16
C ASP A 62 -12.35 19.34 3.50
N ALA A 63 -11.83 18.33 2.79
CA ALA A 63 -10.53 18.38 2.16
C ALA A 63 -10.47 19.48 1.09
N ASP A 64 -9.41 20.30 1.17
CA ASP A 64 -9.09 21.30 0.15
C ASP A 64 -8.21 20.69 -0.93
N LEU A 65 -8.73 20.66 -2.15
CA LEU A 65 -8.10 20.08 -3.32
C LEU A 65 -7.65 21.17 -4.27
N ARG A 66 -6.35 21.26 -4.50
CA ARG A 66 -5.76 22.24 -5.42
C ARG A 66 -5.69 21.65 -6.83
N SER A 67 -6.17 22.38 -7.83
CA SER A 67 -6.10 21.90 -9.22
C SER A 67 -4.67 21.92 -9.74
N THR A 68 -4.28 20.92 -10.53
CA THR A 68 -2.98 20.92 -11.23
C THR A 68 -2.99 21.72 -12.54
N THR A 69 -4.16 22.11 -13.01
CA THR A 69 -4.33 22.87 -14.27
C THR A 69 -4.41 24.37 -14.00
N ASP A 70 -4.87 24.75 -12.81
CA ASP A 70 -5.04 26.12 -12.37
C ASP A 70 -4.57 26.21 -10.90
N ASP A 71 -3.31 26.61 -10.73
CA ASP A 71 -2.62 26.61 -9.43
C ASP A 71 -3.30 27.50 -8.39
N ASP A 72 -4.12 28.49 -8.79
CA ASP A 72 -4.82 29.38 -7.87
C ASP A 72 -6.20 28.84 -7.47
N LYS A 73 -6.65 27.75 -8.11
CA LYS A 73 -7.97 27.17 -7.89
C LYS A 73 -7.92 26.04 -6.87
N VAL A 74 -8.46 26.33 -5.70
CA VAL A 74 -8.74 25.34 -4.64
C VAL A 74 -10.25 25.06 -4.63
N ILE A 75 -10.61 23.78 -4.61
CA ILE A 75 -12.01 23.33 -4.48
C ILE A 75 -12.17 22.44 -3.26
N LYS A 76 -13.36 22.42 -2.68
CA LYS A 76 -13.71 21.44 -1.65
C LYS A 76 -13.93 20.08 -2.30
N ALA A 77 -13.40 19.02 -1.70
CA ALA A 77 -13.53 17.67 -2.22
C ALA A 77 -15.01 17.24 -2.37
N LYS A 78 -15.90 17.68 -1.45
CA LYS A 78 -17.36 17.45 -1.56
C LYS A 78 -17.94 17.79 -2.93
N SER A 79 -17.43 18.85 -3.57
CA SER A 79 -17.90 19.30 -4.89
C SER A 79 -17.65 18.29 -6.01
N LEU A 80 -16.73 17.34 -5.83
CA LEU A 80 -16.43 16.31 -6.81
C LEU A 80 -17.56 15.28 -6.96
N TRP A 81 -18.27 14.98 -5.87
CA TRP A 81 -19.29 13.92 -5.84
C TRP A 81 -20.71 14.41 -5.53
N GLU A 82 -20.91 15.70 -5.24
CA GLU A 82 -22.21 16.24 -4.83
C GLU A 82 -23.37 15.89 -5.79
N THR A 83 -23.14 15.93 -7.11
CA THR A 83 -24.18 15.70 -8.12
C THR A 83 -24.29 14.24 -8.57
N ASN A 84 -23.18 13.66 -9.04
CA ASN A 84 -23.18 12.36 -9.74
C ASN A 84 -22.37 11.28 -9.02
N GLY A 85 -21.87 11.53 -7.81
CA GLY A 85 -20.84 10.69 -7.21
C GLY A 85 -19.47 10.91 -7.85
N ALA A 86 -18.44 10.22 -7.37
CA ALA A 86 -17.10 10.27 -7.96
C ALA A 86 -16.30 9.00 -7.66
N VAL A 87 -15.37 8.68 -8.57
CA VAL A 87 -14.29 7.73 -8.29
C VAL A 87 -13.02 8.53 -8.01
N VAL A 88 -12.58 8.52 -6.75
CA VAL A 88 -11.40 9.25 -6.29
C VAL A 88 -10.27 8.28 -6.01
N MET A 89 -9.09 8.55 -6.56
CA MET A 89 -7.91 7.73 -6.41
C MET A 89 -6.76 8.48 -5.76
N ALA A 90 -6.25 7.99 -4.65
CA ALA A 90 -4.99 8.42 -4.07
C ALA A 90 -3.84 7.57 -4.65
N GLU A 91 -2.97 8.16 -5.48
CA GLU A 91 -1.77 7.53 -6.09
C GLU A 91 -1.96 6.25 -6.94
N ALA A 92 -3.19 5.86 -7.32
CA ALA A 92 -3.41 4.72 -8.20
C ALA A 92 -3.39 5.12 -9.69
N SER A 93 -2.46 4.55 -10.48
CA SER A 93 -2.28 4.91 -11.91
C SER A 93 -3.11 4.06 -12.89
N GLU A 94 -3.75 2.97 -12.46
CA GLU A 94 -4.23 1.94 -13.38
C GLU A 94 -5.73 2.00 -13.75
N LEU A 95 -6.54 2.83 -13.09
CA LEU A 95 -7.97 2.94 -13.42
C LEU A 95 -8.28 3.91 -14.57
N SER A 96 -7.27 4.50 -15.21
CA SER A 96 -7.44 5.33 -16.40
C SER A 96 -8.21 4.62 -17.51
N SER A 97 -8.10 3.29 -17.58
CA SER A 97 -8.83 2.45 -18.53
C SER A 97 -10.34 2.43 -18.30
N LEU A 98 -10.80 2.71 -17.08
CA LEU A 98 -12.22 2.77 -16.73
C LEU A 98 -12.89 4.09 -17.14
N LYS A 99 -12.09 5.14 -17.44
CA LYS A 99 -12.61 6.47 -17.76
C LYS A 99 -13.79 6.46 -18.74
N PRO A 100 -13.74 5.77 -19.90
CA PRO A 100 -14.85 5.79 -20.86
C PRO A 100 -16.16 5.23 -20.27
N GLN A 101 -16.07 4.22 -19.42
CA GLN A 101 -17.24 3.59 -18.80
C GLN A 101 -17.81 4.45 -17.67
N LEU A 102 -16.95 5.16 -16.94
CA LEU A 102 -17.37 6.10 -15.90
C LEU A 102 -18.05 7.33 -16.52
N GLU A 103 -17.51 7.84 -17.63
CA GLU A 103 -18.11 8.95 -18.39
C GLU A 103 -19.50 8.58 -18.96
N GLU A 104 -19.70 7.35 -19.43
CA GLU A 104 -21.02 6.86 -19.87
C GLU A 104 -22.05 6.86 -18.72
N LEU A 105 -21.58 6.60 -17.49
CA LEU A 105 -22.40 6.64 -16.28
C LEU A 105 -22.51 8.05 -15.67
N GLY A 106 -21.84 9.05 -16.26
CA GLY A 106 -21.82 10.43 -15.76
C GLY A 106 -20.99 10.64 -14.49
N VAL A 107 -20.13 9.67 -14.14
CA VAL A 107 -19.33 9.69 -12.90
C VAL A 107 -17.90 10.13 -13.21
N PRO A 108 -17.39 11.21 -12.59
CA PRO A 108 -16.03 11.68 -12.80
C PRO A 108 -14.99 10.72 -12.20
N LEU A 109 -13.88 10.56 -12.92
CA LEU A 109 -12.68 9.87 -12.45
C LEU A 109 -11.62 10.91 -12.06
N VAL A 110 -11.24 10.91 -10.79
CA VAL A 110 -10.36 11.92 -10.19
C VAL A 110 -9.17 11.25 -9.52
N ALA A 111 -7.97 11.78 -9.75
CA ALA A 111 -6.77 11.43 -9.01
C ALA A 111 -6.41 12.54 -8.03
N VAL A 112 -6.05 12.15 -6.82
CA VAL A 112 -5.59 12.99 -5.74
C VAL A 112 -4.14 12.61 -5.42
N ILE A 113 -3.24 13.59 -5.51
CA ILE A 113 -1.82 13.42 -5.23
C ILE A 113 -1.44 14.21 -3.98
N LYS A 114 -0.45 13.71 -3.24
CA LYS A 114 -0.05 14.29 -1.95
C LYS A 114 0.67 15.63 -2.08
N GLU A 115 1.48 15.78 -3.13
CA GLU A 115 2.44 16.88 -3.27
C GLU A 115 2.69 17.15 -4.76
N ASN A 116 3.02 18.39 -5.09
CA ASN A 116 3.55 18.77 -6.39
C ASN A 116 5.07 18.94 -6.29
N VAL A 117 5.82 17.83 -6.27
CA VAL A 117 7.28 17.88 -6.18
C VAL A 117 7.92 17.56 -7.53
N GLY A 118 8.70 18.50 -8.06
CA GLY A 118 9.51 18.30 -9.26
C GLY A 118 8.66 17.99 -10.50
N THR A 119 8.92 16.85 -11.15
CA THR A 119 8.23 16.41 -12.37
C THR A 119 7.11 15.40 -12.11
N GLU A 120 6.79 15.06 -10.85
CA GLU A 120 5.88 13.93 -10.54
C GLU A 120 4.50 14.05 -11.22
N ILE A 121 3.93 15.26 -11.26
CA ILE A 121 2.65 15.50 -11.95
C ILE A 121 2.80 15.32 -13.46
N GLN A 122 3.91 15.80 -14.02
CA GLN A 122 4.20 15.73 -15.46
C GLN A 122 4.46 14.29 -15.89
N ASP A 123 5.09 13.48 -15.03
CA ASP A 123 5.34 12.06 -15.27
C ASP A 123 4.07 11.22 -15.07
N PHE A 124 3.18 11.62 -14.16
CA PHE A 124 1.90 10.94 -13.92
C PHE A 124 0.84 11.25 -14.98
N ARG A 125 0.83 12.48 -15.53
CA ARG A 125 -0.21 12.94 -16.46
C ARG A 125 -0.36 12.05 -17.72
N PRO A 126 0.70 11.56 -18.39
CA PRO A 126 0.59 10.65 -19.53
C PRO A 126 -0.11 9.33 -19.20
N HIS A 127 -0.07 8.90 -17.93
CA HIS A 127 -0.65 7.64 -17.48
C HIS A 127 -2.07 7.80 -16.93
N PHE A 128 -2.51 9.04 -16.68
CA PHE A 128 -3.81 9.32 -16.07
C PHE A 128 -4.70 10.25 -16.89
N ALA A 129 -5.84 9.70 -17.29
CA ALA A 129 -6.77 10.38 -18.19
C ALA A 129 -7.82 11.26 -17.48
N GLY A 130 -7.98 11.16 -16.15
CA GLY A 130 -8.96 11.93 -15.37
C GLY A 130 -8.47 13.30 -14.91
N ASP A 131 -9.21 13.94 -14.01
CA ASP A 131 -8.81 15.19 -13.37
C ASP A 131 -7.85 14.94 -12.21
N ILE A 132 -6.82 15.78 -12.07
CA ILE A 132 -5.80 15.61 -11.03
C ILE A 132 -5.89 16.81 -10.08
N TYR A 133 -5.89 16.50 -8.78
CA TYR A 133 -5.83 17.48 -7.71
C TYR A 133 -4.76 17.13 -6.71
N VAL A 134 -4.25 18.14 -6.02
CA VAL A 134 -3.31 18.00 -4.91
C VAL A 134 -4.08 18.12 -3.60
N ASP A 135 -3.98 17.09 -2.75
CA ASP A 135 -4.46 17.09 -1.37
C ASP A 135 -3.27 17.30 -0.43
N GLU A 136 -2.96 18.58 -0.17
CA GLU A 136 -1.86 18.98 0.71
C GLU A 136 -2.09 18.53 2.17
N GLN A 137 -3.37 18.36 2.57
CA GLN A 137 -3.75 17.90 3.91
C GLN A 137 -3.62 16.37 4.06
N LYS A 138 -3.49 15.65 2.95
CA LYS A 138 -3.35 14.19 2.86
C LYS A 138 -4.53 13.46 3.52
N LEU A 139 -5.73 14.04 3.50
CA LEU A 139 -6.95 13.48 4.08
C LEU A 139 -7.38 12.19 3.38
N PHE A 140 -7.19 12.10 2.06
CA PHE A 140 -7.46 10.87 1.29
C PHE A 140 -6.47 9.73 1.62
N TYR A 141 -5.34 10.03 2.25
CA TYR A 141 -4.37 9.05 2.73
C TYR A 141 -4.63 8.61 4.18
N GLY A 142 -5.58 9.28 4.83
CA GLY A 142 -6.02 9.01 6.20
C GLY A 142 -5.14 9.68 7.28
N PRO A 143 -5.66 9.76 8.52
CA PRO A 143 -4.98 10.45 9.63
C PRO A 143 -3.67 9.77 10.04
N LEU A 144 -3.57 8.45 9.82
CA LEU A 144 -2.34 7.70 9.96
C LEU A 144 -1.84 7.31 8.57
N GLN A 145 -0.96 8.14 8.01
CA GLN A 145 -0.32 7.86 6.73
C GLN A 145 0.37 6.50 6.78
N ARG A 146 -0.06 5.60 5.91
CA ARG A 146 0.52 4.27 5.82
C ARG A 146 1.81 4.36 5.03
N LYS A 147 2.89 4.61 5.75
CA LYS A 147 4.24 4.52 5.19
C LYS A 147 4.70 3.07 5.26
N MET A 148 5.07 2.51 4.12
CA MET A 148 5.81 1.26 4.08
C MET A 148 7.18 1.49 4.74
N GLY A 149 7.33 1.05 6.00
CA GLY A 149 8.63 1.07 6.67
C GLY A 149 9.64 0.14 5.98
N GLY A 150 10.94 0.26 6.27
CA GLY A 150 12.00 -0.53 5.61
C GLY A 150 11.80 -2.05 5.65
N LEU A 151 11.06 -2.58 6.63
CA LEU A 151 10.65 -4.00 6.72
C LEU A 151 9.65 -4.42 5.64
N GLY A 152 8.92 -3.49 5.03
CA GLY A 152 7.99 -3.76 3.92
C GLY A 152 8.70 -4.27 2.67
N PHE A 153 9.98 -3.94 2.47
CA PHE A 153 10.81 -4.50 1.40
C PHE A 153 11.17 -5.98 1.60
N ILE A 154 11.03 -6.53 2.80
CA ILE A 154 11.22 -7.96 3.06
C ILE A 154 10.01 -8.76 2.57
N ARG A 155 8.86 -8.11 2.32
CA ARG A 155 7.67 -8.78 1.79
C ARG A 155 7.93 -9.27 0.37
N LEU A 156 7.75 -10.57 0.16
CA LEU A 156 7.90 -11.20 -1.15
C LEU A 156 6.94 -10.61 -2.19
N GLY A 157 5.72 -10.19 -1.79
CA GLY A 157 4.75 -9.54 -2.68
C GLY A 157 5.26 -8.24 -3.28
N VAL A 158 5.95 -7.42 -2.47
CA VAL A 158 6.56 -6.15 -2.92
C VAL A 158 7.68 -6.42 -3.93
N TRP A 159 8.53 -7.42 -3.70
CA TRP A 159 9.57 -7.81 -4.66
C TRP A 159 8.99 -8.37 -5.97
N GLN A 160 7.93 -9.18 -5.90
CA GLN A 160 7.26 -9.70 -7.09
C GLN A 160 6.60 -8.58 -7.91
N ASN A 161 5.96 -7.62 -7.23
CA ASN A 161 5.36 -6.45 -7.86
C ASN A 161 6.43 -5.53 -8.45
N PHE A 162 7.56 -5.34 -7.77
CA PHE A 162 8.70 -4.56 -8.25
C PHE A 162 9.32 -5.19 -9.51
N VAL A 163 9.57 -6.50 -9.52
CA VAL A 163 10.05 -7.23 -10.71
C VAL A 163 9.06 -7.12 -11.87
N ARG A 164 7.75 -7.15 -11.59
CA ARG A 164 6.70 -6.95 -12.58
C ARG A 164 6.72 -5.54 -13.15
N ALA A 165 6.74 -4.51 -12.30
CA ALA A 165 6.79 -3.11 -12.70
C ALA A 165 8.05 -2.77 -13.50
N TRP A 166 9.20 -3.33 -13.11
CA TRP A 166 10.46 -3.20 -13.83
C TRP A 166 10.40 -3.80 -15.24
N ARG A 167 9.74 -4.95 -15.41
CA ARG A 167 9.48 -5.54 -16.75
C ARG A 167 8.52 -4.71 -17.60
N SER A 168 7.61 -3.97 -16.96
CA SER A 168 6.67 -3.07 -17.62
C SER A 168 7.26 -1.70 -17.95
N GLY A 169 8.51 -1.41 -17.58
CA GLY A 169 9.17 -0.13 -17.82
C GLY A 169 8.78 1.00 -16.85
N TYR A 170 8.12 0.69 -15.74
CA TYR A 170 7.70 1.69 -14.76
C TYR A 170 8.85 1.98 -13.78
N GLN A 171 9.50 3.14 -13.92
CA GLN A 171 10.44 3.67 -12.93
C GLN A 171 9.68 4.55 -11.94
N GLY A 172 9.26 3.97 -10.81
CA GLY A 172 8.70 4.77 -9.72
C GLY A 172 9.76 5.73 -9.16
N ASN A 173 9.39 7.00 -8.97
CA ASN A 173 10.28 7.97 -8.34
C ASN A 173 10.52 7.59 -6.86
N MET A 174 11.78 7.43 -6.48
CA MET A 174 12.19 7.15 -5.08
C MET A 174 12.56 8.43 -4.30
N ASN A 175 12.48 9.61 -4.93
CA ASN A 175 12.92 10.88 -4.33
C ASN A 175 11.81 11.67 -3.58
N GLY A 176 10.56 11.20 -3.59
CA GLY A 176 9.48 11.76 -2.74
C GLY A 176 9.34 11.03 -1.39
N GLU A 177 8.27 11.30 -0.62
CA GLU A 177 7.80 10.40 0.45
C GLU A 177 7.28 9.07 -0.18
N GLY A 178 8.17 8.31 -0.82
CA GLY A 178 7.92 7.20 -1.74
C GLY A 178 7.44 5.90 -1.08
N PHE A 179 6.77 6.01 0.07
CA PHE A 179 6.30 4.88 0.87
C PHE A 179 4.83 4.98 1.24
N ILE A 180 4.14 6.05 0.85
CA ILE A 180 2.73 6.23 1.19
C ILE A 180 1.90 5.30 0.30
N LEU A 181 1.06 4.49 0.93
CA LEU A 181 0.13 3.60 0.23
C LEU A 181 -1.12 4.37 -0.16
N GLY A 182 -1.51 4.21 -1.42
CA GLY A 182 -2.68 4.83 -2.01
C GLY A 182 -3.99 4.14 -1.65
N GLY A 183 -5.04 4.54 -2.35
CA GLY A 183 -6.37 3.96 -2.22
C GLY A 183 -7.33 4.43 -3.31
N VAL A 184 -8.43 3.72 -3.45
CA VAL A 184 -9.53 4.02 -4.36
C VAL A 184 -10.80 4.13 -3.54
N PHE A 185 -11.54 5.22 -3.77
CA PHE A 185 -12.79 5.54 -3.13
C PHE A 185 -13.85 5.70 -4.21
N VAL A 186 -14.94 4.96 -4.12
CA VAL A 186 -16.16 5.23 -4.88
C VAL A 186 -17.13 5.87 -3.93
N ILE A 187 -17.43 7.15 -4.18
CA ILE A 187 -18.29 7.97 -3.33
C ILE A 187 -19.60 8.20 -4.09
N GLY A 188 -20.72 7.91 -3.43
CA GLY A 188 -22.05 8.15 -3.98
C GLY A 188 -22.39 9.63 -4.06
N SER A 189 -23.51 9.95 -4.71
CA SER A 189 -23.92 11.33 -4.87
C SER A 189 -24.43 11.93 -3.56
N GLY A 190 -24.25 13.23 -3.35
CA GLY A 190 -24.66 13.91 -2.12
C GLY A 190 -24.22 13.17 -0.85
N ASP A 191 -25.18 12.75 -0.03
CA ASP A 191 -24.94 12.10 1.26
C ASP A 191 -25.02 10.55 1.20
N GLN A 192 -24.93 9.94 0.00
CA GLN A 192 -25.02 8.47 -0.17
C GLN A 192 -23.88 7.70 0.50
N GLY A 193 -22.76 8.36 0.79
CA GLY A 193 -21.64 7.75 1.49
C GLY A 193 -20.57 7.15 0.57
N ILE A 194 -19.61 6.48 1.19
CA ILE A 194 -18.57 5.72 0.48
C ILE A 194 -19.15 4.33 0.14
N LEU A 195 -19.29 4.05 -1.16
CA LEU A 195 -19.82 2.79 -1.68
C LEU A 195 -18.74 1.70 -1.83
N LEU A 196 -17.49 2.12 -2.07
CA LEU A 196 -16.34 1.23 -2.09
C LEU A 196 -15.12 1.99 -1.57
N GLU A 197 -14.40 1.36 -0.66
CA GLU A 197 -13.11 1.82 -0.16
C GLU A 197 -12.10 0.68 -0.30
N HIS A 198 -11.15 0.85 -1.21
CA HIS A 198 -10.01 -0.05 -1.34
C HIS A 198 -8.74 0.72 -0.99
N ARG A 199 -8.12 0.40 0.15
CA ARG A 199 -6.81 0.95 0.49
C ARG A 199 -5.72 -0.06 0.21
N GLU A 200 -4.68 0.38 -0.48
CA GLU A 200 -3.54 -0.48 -0.75
C GLU A 200 -2.90 -0.93 0.57
N LYS A 201 -2.66 -2.24 0.70
CA LYS A 201 -1.93 -2.81 1.86
C LYS A 201 -0.42 -2.88 1.61
N GLU A 202 -0.04 -2.88 0.33
CA GLU A 202 1.32 -2.89 -0.17
C GLU A 202 1.32 -2.36 -1.61
N PHE A 203 2.46 -1.87 -2.09
CA PHE A 203 2.58 -1.36 -3.45
C PHE A 203 2.16 -2.42 -4.47
N GLY A 204 1.23 -2.05 -5.35
CA GLY A 204 0.67 -2.94 -6.36
C GLY A 204 -0.49 -3.82 -5.88
N ASN A 205 -0.99 -3.61 -4.66
CA ASN A 205 -2.26 -4.19 -4.21
C ASN A 205 -3.44 -3.43 -4.84
N LYS A 206 -3.78 -3.86 -6.05
CA LYS A 206 -4.76 -3.21 -6.91
C LYS A 206 -6.19 -3.55 -6.52
N VAL A 207 -7.10 -2.59 -6.71
CA VAL A 207 -8.54 -2.85 -6.72
C VAL A 207 -8.90 -3.55 -8.03
N ASP A 208 -9.87 -4.46 -8.00
CA ASP A 208 -10.43 -5.02 -9.23
C ASP A 208 -11.28 -3.94 -9.94
N PRO A 209 -10.99 -3.62 -11.22
CA PRO A 209 -11.82 -2.70 -11.98
C PRO A 209 -13.31 -3.09 -12.03
N ALA A 210 -13.62 -4.40 -11.95
CA ALA A 210 -15.00 -4.88 -11.91
C ALA A 210 -15.72 -4.45 -10.63
N ASP A 211 -15.06 -4.51 -9.47
CA ASP A 211 -15.63 -4.08 -8.19
C ASP A 211 -15.91 -2.58 -8.19
N VAL A 212 -15.01 -1.78 -8.78
CA VAL A 212 -15.20 -0.33 -8.96
C VAL A 212 -16.44 -0.07 -9.82
N LEU A 213 -16.58 -0.73 -10.95
CA LEU A 213 -17.74 -0.57 -11.84
C LEU A 213 -19.05 -1.01 -11.17
N GLU A 214 -19.02 -2.09 -10.38
CA GLU A 214 -20.20 -2.53 -9.63
C GLU A 214 -20.61 -1.49 -8.59
N ALA A 215 -19.65 -0.90 -7.88
CA ALA A 215 -19.91 0.16 -6.92
C ALA A 215 -20.46 1.43 -7.61
N VAL A 216 -19.90 1.80 -8.76
CA VAL A 216 -20.36 2.97 -9.54
C VAL A 216 -21.80 2.79 -10.02
N LYS A 217 -22.18 1.58 -10.45
CA LYS A 217 -23.57 1.28 -10.86
C LYS A 217 -24.58 1.39 -9.72
N LYS A 218 -24.14 1.39 -8.46
CA LYS A 218 -25.01 1.58 -7.28
C LYS A 218 -25.23 3.06 -6.95
N ILE A 219 -24.48 3.97 -7.58
CA ILE A 219 -24.66 5.41 -7.39
C ILE A 219 -26.03 5.81 -7.91
N VAL A 220 -26.77 6.55 -7.09
CA VAL A 220 -28.05 7.14 -7.50
C VAL A 220 -27.79 8.63 -7.62
N PRO A 221 -27.79 9.23 -8.82
CA PRO A 221 -27.50 10.65 -8.98
C PRO A 221 -28.57 11.51 -8.27
N VAL A 222 -28.14 12.63 -7.68
CA VAL A 222 -29.08 13.61 -7.11
C VAL A 222 -29.81 14.28 -8.28
N LYS A 223 -31.15 14.18 -8.26
CA LYS A 223 -32.02 14.81 -9.27
C LYS A 223 -32.10 16.31 -9.11
#